data_AF-A0A2T4U9Z3-F1
#
_entry.id   AF-A0A2T4U9Z3-F1
#
_cell.length_a   1.000
_cell.length_b   1.000
_cell.length_c   1.000
_cell.angle_alpha   90.00
_cell.angle_beta   90.00
_cell.angle_gamma   90.00
#
_symmetry.space_group_name_H-M   'P 1'
#
loop_
_entity.id
_entity.type
_entity.pdbx_description
1 polymer ?
#
loop_
_entity_poly.entity_id
_entity_poly.type
_entity_poly.pdbx_seq_one_letter_code
_entity_poly.pdbx_strand_id
1 'polypeptide(L)'
;MESNVHRHLKHQGVLWLKSKMTDLCAAEVKLYMQRRKRTADAVGINIKRKESRIIEVKATREDFLRDEVLQGDYGYIAAAHYAYILTPEGLLSKEEIPAGYGLLEADDYDRIKVVKKPVKNSKPSLKLETLIKRTGRAATNAYLFQEESRLSKDETDGAFKQQPVAHLLRLTCPSCKKRRPYITRPEEEMMLCRSRGCGTRIEIKKARPFRTASYNQKFLNDLLHAAETVGKYEKN
;
A
#
# COMPACT_ATOMS: atom_id res chain seq x y z
N MET A 1 -9.39 7.82 -10.93
CA MET A 1 -8.39 6.79 -10.58
C MET A 1 -7.11 7.54 -10.25
N GLU A 2 -6.38 7.17 -9.20
CA GLU A 2 -5.14 7.86 -8.81
C GLU A 2 -4.08 7.74 -9.93
N SER A 3 -3.37 8.83 -10.23
CA SER A 3 -2.29 8.83 -11.23
C SER A 3 -1.02 8.16 -10.68
N ASN A 4 -0.18 7.60 -11.57
CA ASN A 4 1.10 7.01 -11.17
C ASN A 4 2.02 8.03 -10.49
N VAL A 5 2.01 9.28 -10.98
CA VAL A 5 2.80 10.39 -10.42
C VAL A 5 2.34 10.69 -8.99
N HIS A 6 1.03 10.80 -8.76
CA HIS A 6 0.49 11.05 -7.42
C HIS A 6 0.90 9.94 -6.45
N ARG A 7 0.73 8.67 -6.85
CA ARG A 7 1.13 7.51 -6.03
C ARG A 7 2.61 7.52 -5.69
N HIS A 8 3.46 7.84 -6.67
CA HIS A 8 4.91 7.94 -6.49
C HIS A 8 5.29 9.06 -5.50
N LEU A 9 4.71 10.26 -5.68
CA LEU A 9 4.94 11.38 -4.78
C LEU A 9 4.46 11.12 -3.35
N LYS A 10 3.36 10.39 -3.14
CA LYS A 10 2.95 9.96 -1.79
C LYS A 10 4.05 9.14 -1.11
N HIS A 11 4.63 8.20 -1.85
CA HIS A 11 5.73 7.38 -1.35
C HIS A 11 6.96 8.23 -1.00
N GLN A 12 7.35 9.15 -1.88
CA GLN A 12 8.44 10.10 -1.61
C GLN A 12 8.15 10.99 -0.39
N GLY A 13 6.91 11.44 -0.21
CA GLY A 13 6.46 12.17 0.97
C GLY A 13 6.66 11.39 2.27
N VAL A 14 6.34 10.10 2.28
CA VAL A 14 6.59 9.21 3.44
C VAL A 14 8.08 9.06 3.74
N LEU A 15 8.92 8.87 2.71
CA LEU A 15 10.38 8.77 2.87
C LEU A 15 10.97 10.06 3.43
N TRP A 16 10.56 11.21 2.89
CA TRP A 16 10.96 12.52 3.40
C TRP A 16 10.53 12.70 4.85
N LEU A 17 9.29 12.33 5.20
CA LEU A 17 8.81 12.38 6.58
C LEU A 17 9.66 11.51 7.50
N LYS A 18 10.09 10.31 7.07
CA LYS A 18 10.94 9.44 7.89
C LYS A 18 12.30 10.06 8.21
N SER A 19 12.84 10.90 7.31
CA SER A 19 14.07 11.66 7.59
C SER A 19 13.88 12.77 8.65
N LYS A 20 12.64 13.22 8.88
CA LYS A 20 12.32 14.32 9.82
C LYS A 20 11.64 13.83 11.11
N MET A 21 10.92 12.72 11.02
CA MET A 21 10.08 12.14 12.06
C MET A 21 10.63 10.77 12.43
N THR A 22 10.93 10.59 13.72
CA THR A 22 11.65 9.40 14.20
C THR A 22 10.74 8.19 14.32
N ASP A 23 9.49 8.39 14.75
CA ASP A 23 8.70 7.30 15.33
C ASP A 23 7.78 6.62 14.31
N LEU A 24 6.82 7.35 13.73
CA LEU A 24 5.81 6.77 12.83
C LEU A 24 5.68 7.58 11.55
N CYS A 25 5.58 6.91 10.42
CA CYS A 25 5.21 7.49 9.13
C CYS A 25 4.28 6.52 8.40
N ALA A 26 3.24 7.03 7.73
CA ALA A 26 2.35 6.21 6.91
C ALA A 26 1.74 7.02 5.77
N ALA A 27 1.42 6.33 4.68
CA ALA A 27 0.60 6.86 3.60
C ALA A 27 -0.89 6.63 3.86
N GLU A 28 -1.74 7.42 3.20
CA GLU A 28 -3.21 7.25 3.15
C GLU A 28 -3.89 7.15 4.53
N VAL A 29 -3.50 8.04 5.44
CA VAL A 29 -4.00 8.02 6.81
C VAL A 29 -5.41 8.62 6.87
N LYS A 30 -6.39 7.80 7.23
CA LYS A 30 -7.78 8.21 7.39
C LYS A 30 -7.97 9.01 8.69
N LEU A 31 -8.30 10.29 8.55
CA LEU A 31 -8.57 11.25 9.60
C LEU A 31 -10.07 11.61 9.63
N TYR A 32 -10.54 12.04 10.81
CA TYR A 32 -11.91 12.50 11.00
C TYR A 32 -11.86 13.88 11.63
N MET A 33 -12.28 14.89 10.88
CA MET A 33 -12.29 16.29 11.28
C MET A 33 -13.71 16.81 11.14
N GLN A 34 -14.28 17.32 12.24
CA GLN A 34 -15.68 17.78 12.28
C GLN A 34 -16.68 16.79 11.65
N ARG A 35 -16.57 15.50 12.00
CA ARG A 35 -17.39 14.40 11.45
C ARG A 35 -17.21 14.13 9.95
N ARG A 36 -16.35 14.86 9.24
CA ARG A 36 -15.96 14.59 7.86
C ARG A 36 -14.73 13.70 7.84
N LYS A 37 -14.78 12.64 7.03
CA LYS A 37 -13.64 11.75 6.80
C LYS A 37 -12.74 12.37 5.73
N ARG A 38 -11.45 12.47 6.02
CA ARG A 38 -10.40 12.88 5.09
C ARG A 38 -9.30 11.83 5.08
N THR A 39 -8.56 11.72 3.99
CA THR A 39 -7.42 10.81 3.90
C THR A 39 -6.21 11.67 3.59
N ALA A 40 -5.32 11.81 4.57
CA ALA A 40 -4.05 12.49 4.37
C ALA A 40 -3.12 11.59 3.56
N ASP A 41 -2.47 12.15 2.55
CA ASP A 41 -1.59 11.39 1.67
C ASP A 41 -0.39 10.81 2.40
N ALA A 42 0.26 11.60 3.25
CA ALA A 42 1.29 11.11 4.15
C ALA A 42 1.25 11.81 5.51
N VAL A 43 1.50 11.05 6.58
CA VAL A 43 1.55 11.56 7.96
C VAL A 43 2.80 11.06 8.65
N GLY A 44 3.50 11.96 9.33
CA GLY A 44 4.67 11.65 10.16
C GLY A 44 4.49 12.15 11.59
N ILE A 45 4.96 11.37 12.55
CA ILE A 45 4.84 11.64 13.98
C ILE A 45 6.20 11.54 14.67
N ASN A 46 6.48 12.55 15.49
CA ASN A 46 7.56 12.53 16.46
C ASN A 46 6.96 12.54 17.88
N ILE A 47 7.01 11.39 18.55
CA ILE A 47 6.42 11.18 19.88
C ILE A 47 7.16 12.00 20.92
N LYS A 48 8.50 12.00 20.88
CA LYS A 48 9.36 12.72 21.84
C LYS A 48 9.10 14.23 21.81
N ARG A 49 9.04 14.83 20.62
CA ARG A 49 8.77 16.26 20.43
C ARG A 49 7.28 16.60 20.53
N LYS A 50 6.41 15.58 20.59
CA LYS A 50 4.95 15.71 20.51
C LYS A 50 4.50 16.45 19.25
N GLU A 51 5.15 16.19 18.12
CA GLU A 51 4.88 16.89 16.85
C GLU A 51 4.32 15.94 15.78
N SER A 52 3.53 16.52 14.88
CA SER A 52 2.95 15.84 13.72
C SER A 52 3.14 16.67 12.46
N ARG A 53 3.39 16.00 11.34
CA ARG A 53 3.45 16.59 10.01
C ARG A 53 2.48 15.86 9.10
N ILE A 54 1.71 16.60 8.33
CA ILE A 54 0.89 16.07 7.24
C ILE A 54 1.45 16.60 5.93
N ILE A 55 1.50 15.74 4.91
CA ILE A 55 1.77 16.12 3.53
C ILE A 55 0.54 15.73 2.71
N GLU A 56 0.07 16.69 1.92
CA GLU A 56 -0.90 16.48 0.84
C GLU A 56 -0.16 16.58 -0.50
N VAL A 57 -0.40 15.64 -1.41
CA VAL A 57 0.27 15.56 -2.71
C VAL A 57 -0.63 16.18 -3.78
N LYS A 58 -0.03 16.93 -4.71
CA LYS A 58 -0.72 17.40 -5.93
C LYS A 58 0.16 17.10 -7.14
N ALA A 59 -0.35 16.25 -8.03
CA ALA A 59 0.39 15.84 -9.24
C ALA A 59 0.16 16.81 -10.40
N THR A 60 -0.98 17.50 -10.42
CA THR A 60 -1.33 18.50 -11.44
C THR A 60 -1.83 19.79 -10.79
N ARG A 61 -1.86 20.87 -11.58
CA ARG A 61 -2.36 22.16 -11.12
C ARG A 61 -3.86 22.11 -10.88
N GLU A 62 -4.59 21.35 -11.68
CA GLU A 62 -6.03 21.11 -11.52
C GLU A 62 -6.34 20.38 -10.22
N ASP A 63 -5.51 19.41 -9.81
CA ASP A 63 -5.66 18.71 -8.53
C ASP A 63 -5.55 19.71 -7.37
N PHE A 64 -4.64 20.68 -7.46
CA PHE A 64 -4.47 21.71 -6.45
C PHE A 64 -5.68 22.66 -6.40
N LEU A 65 -6.13 23.15 -7.56
CA LEU A 65 -7.22 24.13 -7.63
C LEU A 65 -8.58 23.58 -7.18
N ARG A 66 -8.81 22.27 -7.36
CA ARG A 66 -10.07 21.61 -6.96
C ARG A 66 -10.13 21.24 -5.47
N ASP A 67 -9.01 21.35 -4.75
CA ASP A 67 -8.97 20.89 -3.37
C ASP A 67 -9.47 21.96 -2.37
N GLU A 68 -10.78 21.92 -2.14
CA GLU A 68 -11.46 22.75 -1.13
C GLU A 68 -10.90 22.58 0.30
N VAL A 69 -10.22 21.47 0.61
CA VAL A 69 -9.65 21.21 1.94
C VAL A 69 -8.45 22.12 2.20
N LEU A 70 -7.68 22.46 1.17
CA LEU A 70 -6.53 23.35 1.31
C LEU A 70 -6.94 24.80 1.60
N GLN A 71 -8.13 25.19 1.14
CA GLN A 71 -8.67 26.55 1.25
C GLN A 71 -9.61 26.76 2.44
N GLY A 72 -10.08 25.68 3.08
CA GLY A 72 -11.02 25.77 4.20
C GLY A 72 -10.37 25.92 5.58
N ASP A 73 -11.10 26.52 6.52
CA ASP A 73 -10.69 26.70 7.94
C ASP A 73 -10.34 25.38 8.66
N TYR A 74 -10.84 24.27 8.12
CA TYR A 74 -10.62 22.92 8.62
C TYR A 74 -9.73 22.11 7.68
N GLY A 75 -8.72 22.75 7.08
CA GLY A 75 -7.67 22.07 6.34
C GLY A 75 -6.68 21.32 7.24
N TYR A 76 -5.66 20.70 6.64
CA TYR A 76 -4.63 19.97 7.39
C TYR A 76 -3.78 20.86 8.29
N ILE A 77 -3.68 22.17 8.00
CA ILE A 77 -3.07 23.15 8.91
C ILE A 77 -3.75 23.18 10.28
N ALA A 78 -5.06 22.95 10.34
CA ALA A 78 -5.80 22.88 11.59
C ALA A 78 -5.59 21.51 12.27
N ALA A 79 -5.22 20.47 11.54
CA ALA A 79 -5.19 19.09 12.03
C ALA A 79 -3.83 18.66 12.63
N ALA A 80 -2.73 19.27 12.19
CA ALA A 80 -1.37 18.90 12.59
C ALA A 80 -0.51 20.11 12.92
N HIS A 81 0.66 19.88 13.51
CA HIS A 81 1.59 20.96 13.86
C HIS A 81 2.19 21.63 12.63
N TYR A 82 2.40 20.87 11.55
CA TYR A 82 2.83 21.41 10.27
C TYR A 82 2.10 20.68 9.15
N ALA A 83 1.72 21.41 8.12
CA ALA A 83 1.15 20.86 6.90
C ALA A 83 1.97 21.31 5.70
N TYR A 84 2.21 20.39 4.77
CA TYR A 84 2.92 20.66 3.53
C TYR A 84 2.07 20.23 2.35
N ILE A 85 2.28 20.90 1.22
CA ILE A 85 1.87 20.45 -0.10
C ILE A 85 3.14 19.95 -0.79
N LEU A 86 3.09 18.75 -1.38
CA LEU A 86 4.17 18.17 -2.18
C LEU A 86 3.75 18.08 -3.64
N THR A 87 4.55 18.67 -4.53
CA THR A 87 4.33 18.68 -5.97
C THR A 87 5.57 18.27 -6.74
N PRO A 88 5.46 17.96 -8.04
CA PRO A 88 6.58 18.07 -8.96
C PRO A 88 7.20 19.47 -8.92
N GLU A 89 8.50 19.55 -9.21
CA GLU A 89 9.23 20.81 -9.35
C GLU A 89 8.58 21.75 -10.37
N GLY A 90 8.38 23.01 -9.99
CA GLY A 90 7.85 24.05 -10.87
C GLY A 90 6.33 24.04 -11.06
N LEU A 91 5.59 23.11 -10.44
CA LEU A 91 4.13 23.02 -10.61
C LEU A 91 3.38 24.20 -9.98
N LEU A 92 3.80 24.62 -8.78
CA LEU A 92 3.18 25.68 -8.00
C LEU A 92 4.21 26.70 -7.53
N SER A 93 3.85 27.98 -7.59
CA SER A 93 4.65 29.07 -7.00
C SER A 93 4.37 29.22 -5.50
N LYS A 94 5.28 29.86 -4.75
CA LYS A 94 5.15 30.03 -3.28
C LYS A 94 3.95 30.90 -2.90
N GLU A 95 3.58 31.79 -3.79
CA GLU A 95 2.53 32.79 -3.68
C GLU A 95 1.14 32.16 -3.79
N GLU A 96 1.02 31.05 -4.52
CA GLU A 96 -0.22 30.28 -4.64
C GLU A 96 -0.54 29.46 -3.38
N ILE A 97 0.47 29.17 -2.57
CA ILE A 97 0.33 28.24 -1.44
C ILE A 97 -0.44 28.91 -0.30
N PRO A 98 -1.55 28.30 0.18
CA PRO A 98 -2.36 28.88 1.23
C PRO A 98 -1.55 29.19 2.49
N ALA A 99 -2.01 30.18 3.25
CA ALA A 99 -1.35 30.61 4.47
C ALA A 99 -1.14 29.44 5.45
N GLY A 100 0.04 29.38 6.05
CA GLY A 100 0.42 28.33 7.00
C GLY A 100 0.96 27.04 6.39
N TYR A 101 0.61 26.70 5.14
CA TYR A 101 1.17 25.54 4.46
C TYR A 101 2.63 25.78 4.03
N GLY A 102 3.42 24.72 4.10
CA GLY A 102 4.70 24.62 3.42
C GLY A 102 4.55 24.07 2.01
N LEU A 103 5.56 24.30 1.17
CA LEU A 103 5.66 23.73 -0.17
C LEU A 103 6.95 22.91 -0.27
N LEU A 104 6.77 21.67 -0.68
CA LEU A 104 7.81 20.73 -1.04
C LEU A 104 7.72 20.50 -2.55
N GLU A 105 8.87 20.48 -3.20
CA GLU A 105 8.97 20.10 -4.61
C GLU A 105 9.89 18.89 -4.74
N ALA A 106 9.46 17.88 -5.48
CA ALA A 106 10.29 16.76 -5.89
C ALA A 106 10.78 16.99 -7.32
N ASP A 107 12.10 16.88 -7.52
CA ASP A 107 12.70 16.85 -8.87
C ASP A 107 12.54 15.47 -9.52
N ASP A 108 12.99 15.33 -10.77
CA ASP A 108 12.96 14.07 -11.52
C ASP A 108 13.81 12.95 -10.90
N TYR A 109 14.66 13.28 -9.93
CA TYR A 109 15.55 12.37 -9.21
C TYR A 109 15.12 12.13 -7.77
N ASP A 110 13.83 12.39 -7.46
CA ASP A 110 13.21 12.19 -6.15
C ASP A 110 13.80 13.04 -5.01
N ARG A 111 14.59 14.07 -5.32
CA ARG A 111 15.11 14.97 -4.30
C ARG A 111 14.02 15.97 -3.93
N ILE A 112 13.59 15.90 -2.68
CA ILE A 112 12.60 16.85 -2.15
C ILE A 112 13.27 18.08 -1.54
N LYS A 113 13.02 19.24 -2.14
CA LYS A 113 13.43 20.56 -1.63
C LYS A 113 12.27 21.26 -0.92
N VAL A 114 12.60 22.01 0.14
CA VAL A 114 11.63 22.86 0.84
C VAL A 114 11.62 24.24 0.19
N VAL A 115 10.57 24.54 -0.58
CA VAL A 115 10.43 25.79 -1.32
C VAL A 115 9.80 26.88 -0.44
N LYS A 116 8.81 26.50 0.39
CA LYS A 116 8.18 27.34 1.41
C LYS A 116 8.13 26.59 2.74
N LYS A 117 8.61 27.22 3.82
CA LYS A 117 8.50 26.65 5.17
C LYS A 117 7.07 26.82 5.69
N PRO A 118 6.47 25.78 6.33
CA PRO A 118 5.16 25.91 6.94
C PRO A 118 5.23 26.76 8.22
N VAL A 119 4.08 27.26 8.64
CA VAL A 119 3.92 27.88 9.96
C VAL A 119 3.50 26.80 10.96
N LYS A 120 4.11 26.82 12.16
CA LYS A 120 3.76 25.86 13.21
C LYS A 120 2.38 26.19 13.78
N ASN A 121 1.46 25.23 13.74
CA ASN A 121 0.23 25.27 14.53
C ASN A 121 0.54 24.82 15.96
N SER A 122 0.40 25.74 16.92
CA SER A 122 0.63 25.49 18.35
C SER A 122 -0.52 24.73 19.03
N LYS A 123 -1.71 24.71 18.42
CA LYS A 123 -2.92 24.07 18.95
C LYS A 123 -3.66 23.28 17.85
N PRO A 124 -3.12 22.14 17.40
CA PRO A 124 -3.82 21.27 16.46
C PRO A 124 -5.18 20.81 17.00
N SER A 125 -6.19 20.84 16.15
CA SER A 125 -7.55 20.38 16.44
C SER A 125 -7.63 18.87 16.69
N LEU A 126 -6.73 18.08 16.09
CA LEU A 126 -6.60 16.65 16.36
C LEU A 126 -5.55 16.42 17.45
N LYS A 127 -5.95 15.67 18.48
CA LYS A 127 -5.03 15.20 19.52
C LYS A 127 -3.94 14.31 18.92
N LEU A 128 -2.71 14.44 19.41
CA LEU A 128 -1.56 13.66 18.92
C LEU A 128 -1.81 12.15 19.04
N GLU A 129 -2.46 11.70 20.12
CA GLU A 129 -2.81 10.29 20.35
C GLU A 129 -3.74 9.75 19.25
N THR A 130 -4.64 10.62 18.74
CA THR A 130 -5.52 10.26 17.61
C THR A 130 -4.70 10.05 16.35
N LEU A 131 -3.75 10.95 16.07
CA LEU A 131 -2.86 10.82 14.92
C LEU A 131 -1.96 9.59 15.04
N ILE A 132 -1.38 9.32 16.21
CA ILE A 132 -0.60 8.10 16.48
C ILE A 132 -1.42 6.85 16.16
N LYS A 133 -2.64 6.75 16.72
CA LYS A 133 -3.51 5.59 16.51
C LYS A 133 -3.86 5.37 15.04
N ARG A 134 -4.19 6.45 14.31
CA ARG A 134 -4.57 6.36 12.89
C ARG A 134 -3.38 6.05 11.99
N THR A 135 -2.24 6.69 12.24
CA THR A 135 -0.98 6.47 11.50
C THR A 135 -0.47 5.05 11.72
N GLY A 136 -0.43 4.58 12.98
CA GLY A 136 -0.03 3.21 13.32
C GLY A 136 -0.92 2.17 12.63
N ARG A 137 -2.25 2.37 12.64
CA ARG A 137 -3.18 1.48 11.92
C ARG A 137 -2.90 1.45 10.41
N ALA A 138 -2.68 2.61 9.79
CA ALA A 138 -2.37 2.68 8.36
C ALA A 138 -1.06 1.94 8.04
N ALA A 139 0.00 2.19 8.81
CA ALA A 139 1.30 1.53 8.65
C ALA A 139 1.21 0.00 8.83
N THR A 140 0.55 -0.47 9.89
CA THR A 140 0.41 -1.92 10.16
C THR A 140 -0.42 -2.59 9.07
N ASN A 141 -1.51 -1.97 8.62
CA ASN A 141 -2.32 -2.53 7.54
C ASN A 141 -1.53 -2.62 6.22
N ALA A 142 -0.74 -1.59 5.89
CA ALA A 142 0.10 -1.60 4.70
C ALA A 142 1.15 -2.71 4.76
N TYR A 143 1.82 -2.88 5.91
CA TYR A 143 2.77 -3.96 6.13
C TYR A 143 2.13 -5.35 5.99
N LEU A 144 0.98 -5.57 6.64
CA LEU A 144 0.28 -6.85 6.56
C LEU A 144 -0.16 -7.15 5.12
N PHE A 145 -0.67 -6.16 4.39
CA PHE A 145 -1.03 -6.31 2.98
C PHE A 145 0.18 -6.64 2.10
N GLN A 146 1.32 -5.98 2.34
CA GLN A 146 2.56 -6.26 1.62
C GLN A 146 3.06 -7.68 1.90
N GLU A 147 3.04 -8.12 3.15
CA GLU A 147 3.44 -9.49 3.52
C GLU A 147 2.49 -10.52 2.93
N GLU A 148 1.18 -10.27 2.96
CA GLU A 148 0.19 -11.12 2.28
C GLU A 148 0.44 -11.18 0.77
N SER A 149 0.71 -10.05 0.13
CA SER A 149 1.01 -9.96 -1.31
C SER A 149 2.31 -10.65 -1.66
N ARG A 150 3.39 -10.44 -0.90
CA ARG A 150 4.70 -11.10 -1.08
C ARG A 150 4.58 -12.61 -0.94
N LEU A 151 3.84 -13.07 0.06
CA LEU A 151 3.58 -14.50 0.26
C LEU A 151 2.71 -15.10 -0.84
N SER A 152 2.11 -14.28 -1.71
CA SER A 152 1.06 -14.74 -2.59
C SER A 152 1.10 -14.19 -4.02
N LYS A 153 2.22 -13.60 -4.43
CA LYS A 153 2.42 -13.06 -5.77
C LYS A 153 2.19 -14.18 -6.79
N ASP A 154 1.24 -13.95 -7.69
CA ASP A 154 1.07 -14.76 -8.89
C ASP A 154 2.22 -14.45 -9.84
N GLU A 155 3.08 -15.42 -10.11
CA GLU A 155 4.17 -15.24 -11.08
C GLU A 155 3.66 -15.25 -12.53
N THR A 156 2.41 -15.68 -12.76
CA THR A 156 1.79 -15.76 -14.09
C THR A 156 0.98 -14.53 -14.48
N ASP A 157 0.89 -13.53 -13.59
CA ASP A 157 0.11 -12.30 -13.77
C ASP A 157 -1.34 -12.55 -14.23
N GLY A 158 -1.94 -13.66 -13.79
CA GLY A 158 -3.31 -14.02 -14.14
C GLY A 158 -3.53 -14.50 -15.58
N ALA A 159 -2.48 -14.81 -16.35
CA ALA A 159 -2.57 -15.27 -17.74
C ALA A 159 -3.54 -16.45 -17.96
N PHE A 160 -3.77 -17.28 -16.94
CA PHE A 160 -4.58 -18.49 -17.03
C PHE A 160 -5.80 -18.49 -16.09
N LYS A 161 -6.33 -17.29 -15.77
CA LYS A 161 -7.39 -17.14 -14.76
C LYS A 161 -8.79 -17.56 -15.20
N GLN A 162 -9.09 -17.56 -16.51
CA GLN A 162 -10.43 -17.87 -17.04
C GLN A 162 -10.72 -19.38 -17.00
N GLN A 163 -11.89 -19.77 -16.46
CA GLN A 163 -12.34 -21.17 -16.33
C GLN A 163 -11.23 -22.11 -15.81
N PRO A 164 -10.76 -21.88 -14.58
CA PRO A 164 -9.65 -22.62 -14.03
C PRO A 164 -10.05 -24.09 -13.80
N VAL A 165 -9.23 -25.01 -14.29
CA VAL A 165 -9.32 -26.45 -14.02
C VAL A 165 -8.52 -26.84 -12.78
N ALA A 166 -7.54 -26.01 -12.41
CA ALA A 166 -6.76 -26.17 -11.19
C ALA A 166 -6.41 -24.81 -10.58
N HIS A 167 -6.27 -24.79 -9.26
CA HIS A 167 -5.76 -23.65 -8.52
C HIS A 167 -4.46 -24.03 -7.83
N LEU A 168 -3.47 -23.15 -7.92
CA LEU A 168 -2.34 -23.14 -7.00
C LEU A 168 -2.74 -22.31 -5.78
N LEU A 169 -2.96 -22.97 -4.64
CA LEU A 169 -3.27 -22.35 -3.37
C LEU A 169 -2.08 -22.42 -2.42
N ARG A 170 -1.89 -21.41 -1.57
CA ARG A 170 -1.03 -21.49 -0.39
C ARG A 170 -1.88 -21.60 0.86
N LEU A 171 -1.87 -22.77 1.49
CA LEU A 171 -2.65 -23.08 2.69
C LEU A 171 -1.74 -23.16 3.91
N THR A 172 -2.19 -22.62 5.03
CA THR A 172 -1.53 -22.78 6.35
C THR A 172 -2.17 -23.94 7.09
N CYS A 173 -1.38 -24.95 7.46
CA CYS A 173 -1.89 -26.08 8.24
C CYS A 173 -2.26 -25.62 9.66
N PRO A 174 -3.46 -25.96 10.18
CA PRO A 174 -3.86 -25.56 11.53
C PRO A 174 -3.06 -26.27 12.62
N SER A 175 -2.54 -27.48 12.35
CA SER A 175 -1.71 -28.26 13.28
C SER A 175 -0.27 -27.74 13.31
N CYS A 176 0.50 -27.95 12.24
CA CYS A 176 1.93 -27.61 12.24
C CYS A 176 2.26 -26.14 11.92
N LYS A 177 1.26 -25.30 11.60
CA LYS A 177 1.40 -23.88 11.22
C LYS A 177 2.30 -23.58 10.01
N LYS A 178 2.80 -24.61 9.31
CA LYS A 178 3.56 -24.44 8.08
C LYS A 178 2.61 -24.09 6.93
N ARG A 179 2.98 -23.07 6.16
CA ARG A 179 2.30 -22.66 4.92
C ARG A 179 3.00 -23.30 3.72
N ARG A 180 2.26 -24.00 2.86
CA ARG A 180 2.80 -24.73 1.71
C ARG A 180 1.93 -24.52 0.46
N PRO A 181 2.49 -24.68 -0.75
CA PRO A 181 1.73 -24.68 -1.99
C PRO A 181 0.99 -26.01 -2.19
N TYR A 182 -0.23 -25.92 -2.73
CA TYR A 182 -1.12 -27.03 -3.05
C TYR A 182 -1.74 -26.76 -4.42
N ILE A 183 -1.80 -27.80 -5.25
CA ILE A 183 -2.60 -27.78 -6.48
C ILE A 183 -3.89 -28.51 -6.15
N THR A 184 -5.02 -27.89 -6.46
CA THR A 184 -6.34 -28.38 -6.09
C THR A 184 -7.37 -28.04 -7.17
N ARG A 185 -8.46 -28.81 -7.24
CA ARG A 185 -9.57 -28.50 -8.14
C ARG A 185 -10.44 -27.40 -7.53
N PRO A 186 -11.16 -26.59 -8.34
CA PRO A 186 -12.05 -25.56 -7.83
C PRO A 186 -13.08 -26.03 -6.79
N GLU A 187 -13.56 -27.27 -6.92
CA GLU A 187 -14.58 -27.90 -6.09
C GLU A 187 -14.06 -28.62 -4.84
N GLU A 188 -12.75 -28.75 -4.69
CA GLU A 188 -12.16 -29.50 -3.58
C GLU A 188 -12.22 -28.69 -2.27
N GLU A 189 -12.67 -29.34 -1.19
CA GLU A 189 -12.90 -28.67 0.11
C GLU A 189 -11.82 -28.96 1.15
N MET A 190 -11.06 -30.05 0.97
CA MET A 190 -10.15 -30.60 1.96
C MET A 190 -8.81 -30.98 1.32
N MET A 191 -7.70 -30.72 2.01
CA MET A 191 -6.35 -31.11 1.58
C MET A 191 -5.59 -31.81 2.71
N LEU A 192 -4.70 -32.75 2.39
CA LEU A 192 -3.76 -33.31 3.37
C LEU A 192 -2.51 -32.44 3.47
N CYS A 193 -2.09 -32.10 4.69
CA CYS A 193 -0.88 -31.34 4.94
C CYS A 193 0.37 -32.08 4.42
N ARG A 194 1.11 -31.44 3.50
CA ARG A 194 2.34 -31.99 2.90
C ARG A 194 3.59 -31.86 3.78
N SER A 195 3.46 -31.33 5.00
CA SER A 195 4.60 -31.25 5.92
C SER A 195 4.97 -32.63 6.45
N ARG A 196 6.27 -32.96 6.43
CA ARG A 196 6.81 -34.23 6.94
C ARG A 196 6.25 -34.52 8.35
N GLY A 197 5.59 -35.68 8.48
CA GLY A 197 5.03 -36.16 9.74
C GLY A 197 3.73 -35.50 10.23
N CYS A 198 3.14 -34.55 9.48
CA CYS A 198 1.94 -33.85 9.95
C CYS A 198 0.64 -34.56 9.57
N GLY A 199 0.43 -34.86 8.28
CA GLY A 199 -0.75 -35.59 7.78
C GLY A 199 -2.13 -34.98 8.05
N THR A 200 -2.20 -33.82 8.74
CA THR A 200 -3.46 -33.20 9.16
C THR A 200 -4.29 -32.79 7.95
N ARG A 201 -5.60 -33.10 7.99
CA ARG A 201 -6.57 -32.60 7.01
C ARG A 201 -6.81 -31.11 7.22
N ILE A 202 -6.68 -30.35 6.16
CA ILE A 202 -6.80 -28.89 6.10
C ILE A 202 -8.10 -28.60 5.35
N GLU A 203 -9.06 -27.98 6.02
CA GLU A 203 -10.27 -27.46 5.38
C GLU A 203 -9.93 -26.18 4.62
N ILE A 204 -10.02 -26.22 3.29
CA ILE A 204 -9.54 -25.15 2.39
C ILE A 204 -10.18 -23.82 2.78
N LYS A 205 -11.51 -23.78 2.93
CA LYS A 205 -12.28 -22.56 3.26
C LYS A 205 -11.84 -21.93 4.60
N LYS A 206 -11.52 -22.75 5.62
CA LYS A 206 -11.08 -22.27 6.95
C LYS A 206 -9.59 -21.95 7.01
N ALA A 207 -8.79 -22.53 6.13
CA ALA A 207 -7.34 -22.33 6.09
C ALA A 207 -6.92 -20.97 5.50
N ARG A 208 -7.89 -20.07 5.25
CA ARG A 208 -7.72 -18.77 4.59
C ARG A 208 -6.96 -18.98 3.27
N PRO A 209 -7.57 -19.69 2.33
CA PRO A 209 -6.88 -20.16 1.15
C PRO A 209 -6.49 -18.95 0.31
N PHE A 210 -5.21 -18.81 0.04
CA PHE A 210 -4.77 -17.76 -0.86
C PHE A 210 -4.45 -18.35 -2.22
N ARG A 211 -5.20 -17.91 -3.23
CA ARG A 211 -5.02 -18.32 -4.62
C ARG A 211 -3.81 -17.61 -5.21
N THR A 212 -2.73 -18.35 -5.42
CA THR A 212 -1.49 -17.86 -6.04
C THR A 212 -1.63 -17.81 -7.55
N ALA A 213 -2.14 -18.88 -8.17
CA ALA A 213 -2.38 -18.91 -9.60
C ALA A 213 -3.63 -19.74 -9.90
N SER A 214 -4.19 -19.51 -11.06
CA SER A 214 -5.23 -20.34 -11.67
C SER A 214 -4.66 -20.90 -12.95
N TYR A 215 -4.96 -22.15 -13.26
CA TYR A 215 -4.58 -22.78 -14.53
C TYR A 215 -5.83 -23.24 -15.24
N ASN A 216 -5.94 -22.94 -16.53
CA ASN A 216 -7.07 -23.32 -17.38
C ASN A 216 -6.67 -24.46 -18.32
N GLN A 217 -7.63 -24.91 -19.12
CA GLN A 217 -7.37 -26.02 -20.06
C GLN A 217 -6.28 -25.69 -21.08
N LYS A 218 -6.22 -24.43 -21.53
CA LYS A 218 -5.18 -23.97 -22.47
C LYS A 218 -3.78 -24.18 -21.90
N PHE A 219 -3.53 -23.75 -20.66
CA PHE A 219 -2.24 -23.97 -19.99
C PHE A 219 -1.84 -25.44 -19.95
N LEU A 220 -2.78 -26.34 -19.63
CA LEU A 220 -2.49 -27.78 -19.59
C LEU A 220 -2.11 -28.33 -20.96
N ASN A 221 -2.81 -27.90 -22.01
CA ASN A 221 -2.50 -28.31 -23.38
C ASN A 221 -1.12 -27.81 -23.80
N ASP A 222 -0.81 -26.54 -23.54
CA ASP A 222 0.50 -25.94 -23.82
C ASP A 222 1.62 -26.68 -23.06
N LEU A 223 1.37 -27.04 -21.79
CA LEU A 223 2.31 -27.79 -20.95
C LEU A 223 2.55 -29.22 -21.46
N LEU A 224 1.50 -29.93 -21.88
CA LEU A 224 1.61 -31.27 -22.45
C LEU A 224 2.39 -31.25 -23.77
N HIS A 225 2.10 -30.28 -24.64
CA HIS A 225 2.83 -30.09 -25.89
C HIS A 225 4.34 -29.82 -25.64
N ALA A 226 4.65 -28.97 -24.66
CA ALA A 226 6.03 -28.73 -24.25
C ALA A 226 6.72 -30.00 -23.71
N ALA A 227 6.02 -30.83 -22.92
CA ALA A 227 6.58 -32.08 -22.40
C ALA A 227 6.89 -33.10 -23.51
N GLU A 228 6.00 -33.23 -24.51
CA GLU A 228 6.18 -34.12 -25.65
C GLU A 228 7.37 -33.73 -26.52
N THR A 229 7.64 -32.43 -26.66
CA THR A 229 8.80 -31.95 -27.42
C THR A 229 10.11 -32.27 -26.72
N VAL A 230 10.21 -32.12 -25.39
CA VAL A 230 11.41 -32.50 -24.61
C VAL A 230 11.70 -34.00 -24.72
N GLY A 231 10.68 -34.86 -24.59
CA GLY A 231 10.86 -36.32 -24.66
C GLY A 231 11.34 -36.87 -26.01
N LYS A 232 11.23 -36.07 -27.09
CA LYS A 232 11.79 -36.40 -28.41
C LYS A 232 13.29 -36.09 -28.51
N TYR A 233 13.80 -35.14 -27.71
CA TYR A 233 15.23 -34.80 -27.71
C TYR A 233 16.08 -35.74 -26.86
N GLU A 234 15.52 -36.38 -25.83
CA GLU A 234 16.26 -37.33 -24.98
C GLU A 234 16.42 -38.74 -25.58
N LYS A 235 15.77 -39.01 -26.72
CA LYS A 235 15.82 -40.31 -27.42
C LYS A 235 16.71 -40.33 -28.66
N ASN A 236 17.33 -39.21 -29.00
CA ASN A 236 18.36 -39.08 -30.05
C ASN A 236 19.71 -38.81 -29.41
#